data_AF-A0A7S0J9Q7-F1
#
_entry.id   AF-A0A7S0J9Q7-F1
#
_cell.length_a   1.000
_cell.length_b   1.000
_cell.length_c   1.000
_cell.angle_alpha   90.00
_cell.angle_beta   90.00
_cell.angle_gamma   90.00
#
_symmetry.space_group_name_H-M   'P 1'
#
loop_
_entity.id
_entity.type
_entity.pdbx_description
1 polymer ?
#
loop_
_entity_poly.entity_id
_entity_poly.type
_entity_poly.pdbx_seq_one_letter_code
_entity_poly.pdbx_strand_id
1 'polypeptide(L)'
;RRERPWCTRAHARYYSEEAFSHGVKAYAPAAARLLDMQDFHALRLARQRAVCGAGVADALRTFPSALDRTLSRELASLHRSDGALVCSAAEKELLCNHYGCPESKLFQAAFYLPLRQYEVPEADFSARTGFATIGTFRHAPNLDAVRWLASDIWPLIRERLRGATLDVYGSHPSASVMALHQPQEGFCVRGHAKSLDVLRRARVLLAPIRFGAGLRTKIVDAWARGTPVATTPVGAEGLFDAGGGPA
;
A
#
# COMPACT_ATOMS: atom_id res chain seq x y z
N ARG A 1 45.12 -2.19 -11.81
CA ARG A 1 43.96 -2.12 -10.89
C ARG A 1 42.72 -2.50 -11.69
N ARG A 2 42.20 -3.73 -11.56
CA ARG A 2 40.92 -4.11 -12.18
C ARG A 2 39.79 -3.52 -11.34
N GLU A 3 38.94 -2.71 -11.95
CA GLU A 3 37.69 -2.22 -11.34
C GLU A 3 36.87 -3.42 -10.87
N ARG A 4 36.62 -3.51 -9.55
CA ARG A 4 35.67 -4.49 -9.05
C ARG A 4 34.27 -3.94 -9.38
N PRO A 5 33.38 -4.72 -10.01
CA PRO A 5 32.01 -4.26 -10.20
C PRO A 5 31.42 -3.95 -8.82
N TRP A 6 30.78 -2.79 -8.70
CA TRP A 6 30.07 -2.37 -7.50
C TRP A 6 29.09 -3.47 -7.08
N CYS A 7 29.39 -4.18 -6.00
CA CYS A 7 28.51 -5.20 -5.47
C CYS A 7 27.52 -4.51 -4.54
N THR A 8 26.23 -4.55 -4.87
CA THR A 8 25.17 -4.01 -4.01
C THR A 8 24.32 -5.17 -3.50
N ARG A 9 24.02 -5.17 -2.20
CA ARG A 9 23.08 -6.11 -1.59
C ARG A 9 21.89 -5.34 -1.03
N ALA A 10 20.70 -5.65 -1.54
CA ALA A 10 19.44 -5.15 -1.01
C ALA A 10 18.87 -6.16 0.02
N HIS A 11 18.46 -5.67 1.18
CA HIS A 11 17.75 -6.43 2.20
C HIS A 11 16.26 -6.03 2.19
N ALA A 12 15.37 -6.98 1.90
CA ALA A 12 13.93 -6.72 1.93
C ALA A 12 13.43 -6.68 3.38
N ARG A 13 13.07 -5.50 3.87
CA ARG A 13 12.65 -5.19 5.25
C ARG A 13 13.74 -5.39 6.30
N TYR A 14 13.50 -4.77 7.47
CA TYR A 14 14.44 -4.74 8.60
C TYR A 14 14.86 -6.13 9.07
N TYR A 15 13.93 -7.09 9.12
CA TYR A 15 14.24 -8.45 9.60
C TYR A 15 15.22 -9.20 8.67
N SER A 16 15.25 -8.89 7.37
CA SER A 16 16.23 -9.47 6.45
C SER A 16 17.60 -8.81 6.59
N GLU A 17 17.65 -7.53 6.97
CA GLU A 17 18.90 -6.88 7.34
C GLU A 17 19.45 -7.52 8.62
N GLU A 18 18.63 -7.63 9.67
CA GLU A 18 19.01 -8.24 10.94
C GLU A 18 19.56 -9.67 10.77
N ALA A 19 18.89 -10.49 9.96
CA ALA A 19 19.27 -11.88 9.77
C ALA A 19 20.57 -12.05 8.96
N PHE A 20 20.83 -11.21 7.95
CA PHE A 20 21.85 -11.52 6.92
C PHE A 20 22.95 -10.47 6.77
N SER A 21 22.77 -9.25 7.28
CA SER A 21 23.72 -8.13 7.10
C SER A 21 25.11 -8.44 7.66
N HIS A 22 25.20 -9.18 8.77
CA HIS A 22 26.48 -9.60 9.37
C HIS A 22 27.31 -10.48 8.43
N GLY A 23 26.66 -11.43 7.73
CA GLY A 23 27.32 -12.30 6.75
C GLY A 23 27.82 -11.50 5.56
N VAL A 24 27.01 -10.56 5.06
CA VAL A 24 27.42 -9.67 3.96
C VAL A 24 28.67 -8.87 4.37
N LYS A 25 28.72 -8.33 5.60
CA LYS A 25 29.89 -7.60 6.10
C LYS A 25 31.14 -8.49 6.20
N ALA A 26 30.98 -9.77 6.57
CA ALA A 26 32.10 -10.71 6.68
C ALA A 26 32.65 -11.12 5.31
N TYR A 27 31.79 -11.45 4.34
CA TYR A 27 32.22 -11.99 3.04
C TYR A 27 32.46 -10.91 1.98
N ALA A 28 31.78 -9.76 2.08
CA ALA A 28 31.85 -8.67 1.10
C ALA A 28 31.76 -7.30 1.79
N PRO A 29 32.77 -6.90 2.61
CA PRO A 29 32.72 -5.67 3.40
C PRO A 29 32.59 -4.39 2.54
N ALA A 30 33.14 -4.42 1.32
CA ALA A 30 33.06 -3.31 0.36
C ALA A 30 31.73 -3.24 -0.41
N ALA A 31 30.84 -4.22 -0.24
CA ALA A 31 29.53 -4.19 -0.89
C ALA A 31 28.61 -3.17 -0.18
N ALA A 32 27.92 -2.34 -0.98
CA ALA A 32 26.91 -1.43 -0.48
C ALA A 32 25.69 -2.24 0.00
N ARG A 33 25.20 -1.92 1.19
CA ARG A 33 24.03 -2.55 1.82
C ARG A 33 22.87 -1.56 1.80
N LEU A 34 21.87 -1.85 0.99
CA LEU A 34 20.65 -1.06 0.93
C LEU A 34 19.53 -1.79 1.67
N LEU A 35 18.80 -1.07 2.51
CA LEU A 35 17.57 -1.55 3.12
C LEU A 35 16.40 -1.18 2.21
N ASP A 36 15.70 -2.16 1.64
CA ASP A 36 14.40 -1.91 1.02
C ASP A 36 13.33 -1.94 2.11
N MET A 37 12.79 -0.78 2.48
CA MET A 37 11.79 -0.71 3.54
C MET A 37 10.46 -1.32 3.11
N GLN A 38 10.11 -1.27 1.80
CA GLN A 38 8.80 -1.61 1.20
C GLN A 38 7.60 -0.80 1.72
N ASP A 39 7.55 -0.57 3.01
CA ASP A 39 6.67 0.34 3.73
C ASP A 39 7.29 0.61 5.10
N PHE A 40 6.99 1.75 5.70
CA PHE A 40 7.34 2.00 7.09
C PHE A 40 6.45 1.12 8.00
N HIS A 41 6.97 -0.04 8.40
CA HIS A 41 6.18 -1.10 8.98
C HIS A 41 5.62 -0.74 10.37
N ALA A 42 6.44 -0.10 11.21
CA ALA A 42 6.05 0.39 12.53
C ALA A 42 4.93 1.44 12.41
N LEU A 43 5.01 2.33 11.42
CA LEU A 43 3.96 3.29 11.13
C LEU A 43 2.63 2.58 10.82
N ARG A 44 2.66 1.60 9.91
CA ARG A 44 1.48 0.81 9.59
C ARG A 44 0.87 0.14 10.82
N LEU A 45 1.69 -0.48 11.67
CA LEU A 45 1.22 -1.15 12.88
C LEU A 45 0.68 -0.19 13.95
N ALA A 46 1.26 1.00 14.09
CA ALA A 46 0.77 2.04 15.00
C ALA A 46 -0.60 2.54 14.53
N ARG A 47 -0.73 2.87 13.23
CA ARG A 47 -1.99 3.30 12.63
C ARG A 47 -3.08 2.22 12.68
N GLN A 48 -2.71 0.95 12.51
CA GLN A 48 -3.63 -0.17 12.67
C GLN A 48 -4.23 -0.21 14.08
N ARG A 49 -3.39 -0.06 15.12
CA ARG A 49 -3.84 0.00 16.51
C ARG A 49 -4.76 1.19 16.77
N ALA A 50 -4.47 2.36 16.19
CA ALA A 50 -5.29 3.55 16.33
C ALA A 50 -6.68 3.39 15.70
N VAL A 51 -6.78 2.82 14.50
CA VAL A 51 -8.08 2.60 13.84
C VAL A 51 -8.98 1.63 14.60
N CYS A 52 -8.41 0.69 15.35
CA CYS A 52 -9.19 -0.23 16.17
C CYS A 52 -9.90 0.46 17.36
N GLY A 53 -9.58 1.72 17.69
CA GLY A 53 -10.25 2.48 18.75
C GLY A 53 -10.74 3.87 18.34
N ALA A 54 -10.42 4.32 17.11
CA ALA A 54 -10.66 5.68 16.64
C ALA A 54 -10.75 5.73 15.10
N GLY A 55 -11.12 6.87 14.51
CA GLY A 55 -11.42 6.97 13.08
C GLY A 55 -10.19 7.07 12.17
N VAL A 56 -10.42 7.27 10.87
CA VAL A 56 -9.35 7.50 9.87
C VAL A 56 -8.48 8.71 10.23
N ALA A 57 -9.07 9.77 10.79
CA ALA A 57 -8.36 10.97 11.21
C ALA A 57 -7.31 10.69 12.31
N ASP A 58 -7.61 9.74 13.19
CA ASP A 58 -6.71 9.36 14.28
C ASP A 58 -5.56 8.50 13.76
N ALA A 59 -5.82 7.60 12.81
CA ALA A 59 -4.74 6.91 12.11
C ALA A 59 -3.77 7.89 11.43
N LEU A 60 -4.26 8.93 10.75
CA LEU A 60 -3.37 9.91 10.09
C LEU A 60 -2.42 10.60 11.06
N ARG A 61 -2.91 10.92 12.27
CA ARG A 61 -2.15 11.61 13.33
C ARG A 61 -1.29 10.67 14.18
N THR A 62 -1.40 9.36 13.98
CA THR A 62 -0.69 8.38 14.79
C THR A 62 0.67 8.06 14.19
N PHE A 63 1.71 8.26 15.00
CA PHE A 63 3.08 7.84 14.71
C PHE A 63 3.57 6.85 15.79
N PRO A 64 4.41 5.87 15.45
CA PRO A 64 4.96 4.95 16.43
C PRO A 64 5.81 5.71 17.45
N SER A 65 5.62 5.40 18.74
CA SER A 65 6.38 6.03 19.82
C SER A 65 7.80 5.47 19.90
N ALA A 66 8.70 6.20 20.57
CA ALA A 66 10.09 5.76 20.80
C ALA A 66 10.21 4.42 21.55
N LEU A 67 9.16 3.98 22.25
CA LEU A 67 9.10 2.71 22.97
C LEU A 67 8.65 1.54 22.07
N ASP A 68 8.21 1.81 20.84
CA ASP A 68 7.77 0.77 19.93
C ASP A 68 8.96 -0.07 19.44
N ARG A 69 8.94 -1.36 19.79
CA ARG A 69 10.04 -2.29 19.47
C ARG A 69 10.24 -2.47 17.96
N THR A 70 9.17 -2.39 17.17
CA THR A 70 9.27 -2.50 15.70
C THR A 70 9.94 -1.27 15.13
N LEU A 71 9.58 -0.08 15.62
CA LEU A 71 10.25 1.17 15.25
C LEU A 71 11.75 1.10 15.56
N SER A 72 12.12 0.72 16.79
CA SER A 72 13.52 0.63 17.17
C SER A 72 14.32 -0.31 16.25
N ARG A 73 13.72 -1.43 15.84
CA ARG A 73 14.32 -2.39 14.91
C ARG A 73 14.49 -1.83 13.50
N GLU A 74 13.45 -1.18 12.96
CA GLU A 74 13.52 -0.55 11.64
C GLU A 74 14.56 0.56 11.58
N LEU A 75 14.56 1.47 12.56
CA LEU A 75 15.55 2.55 12.64
C LEU A 75 16.96 1.99 12.81
N ALA A 76 17.15 0.98 13.66
CA ALA A 76 18.46 0.36 13.84
C ALA A 76 18.98 -0.30 12.54
N SER A 77 18.12 -0.99 11.79
CA SER A 77 18.47 -1.55 10.48
C SER A 77 18.82 -0.46 9.47
N LEU A 78 18.03 0.61 9.40
CA LEU A 78 18.30 1.78 8.56
C LEU A 78 19.67 2.40 8.88
N HIS A 79 20.00 2.55 10.17
CA HIS A 79 21.30 3.08 10.59
C HIS A 79 22.47 2.13 10.29
N ARG A 80 22.27 0.81 10.32
CA ARG A 80 23.31 -0.19 9.98
C ARG A 80 23.54 -0.39 8.48
N SER A 81 22.55 -0.07 7.65
CA SER A 81 22.67 -0.06 6.19
C SER A 81 23.41 1.18 5.70
N ASP A 82 23.92 1.16 4.47
CA ASP A 82 24.57 2.34 3.86
C ASP A 82 23.51 3.32 3.31
N GLY A 83 22.33 2.81 2.96
CA GLY A 83 21.15 3.59 2.58
C GLY A 83 19.87 2.78 2.74
N ALA A 84 18.72 3.45 2.65
CA ALA A 84 17.39 2.86 2.69
C ALA A 84 16.53 3.38 1.53
N LEU A 85 15.86 2.46 0.85
CA LEU A 85 14.83 2.75 -0.13
C LEU A 85 13.51 2.94 0.60
N VAL A 86 12.92 4.12 0.46
CA VAL A 86 11.62 4.51 1.04
C VAL A 86 10.57 4.64 -0.06
N CYS A 87 9.31 4.33 0.24
CA CYS A 87 8.31 4.15 -0.82
C CYS A 87 7.49 5.39 -1.13
N SER A 88 7.47 6.40 -0.25
CA SER A 88 6.80 7.66 -0.53
C SER A 88 7.57 8.86 0.01
N ALA A 89 7.31 10.04 -0.56
CA ALA A 89 7.82 11.30 -0.04
C ALA A 89 7.36 11.55 1.41
N ALA A 90 6.11 11.18 1.74
CA ALA A 90 5.57 11.30 3.08
C ALA A 90 6.33 10.44 4.11
N GLU A 91 6.72 9.21 3.75
CA GLU A 91 7.55 8.37 4.61
C GLU A 91 8.96 8.92 4.76
N LYS A 92 9.55 9.42 3.67
CA LYS A 92 10.87 10.07 3.70
C LYS A 92 10.86 11.27 4.64
N GLU A 93 9.87 12.15 4.48
CA GLU A 93 9.71 13.35 5.30
C GLU A 93 9.52 12.99 6.78
N LEU A 94 8.67 12.01 7.08
CA LEU A 94 8.46 11.53 8.44
C LEU A 94 9.75 11.00 9.07
N LEU A 95 10.49 10.15 8.34
CA LEU A 95 11.77 9.60 8.82
C LEU A 95 12.81 10.69 9.08
N CYS A 96 12.92 11.68 8.20
CA CYS A 96 13.83 12.83 8.39
C CYS A 96 13.40 13.72 9.55
N ASN A 97 12.19 14.28 9.48
CA ASN A 97 11.76 15.39 10.31
C ASN A 97 11.32 14.95 11.71
N HIS A 98 10.72 13.76 11.83
CA HIS A 98 10.21 13.26 13.10
C HIS A 98 11.18 12.30 13.80
N TYR A 99 11.85 11.43 13.04
CA TYR A 99 12.76 10.42 13.60
C TYR A 99 14.25 10.78 13.46
N GLY A 100 14.58 11.92 12.86
CA GLY A 100 15.97 12.39 12.75
C GLY A 100 16.87 11.50 11.88
N CYS A 101 16.28 10.74 10.95
CA CYS A 101 17.05 9.92 10.03
C CYS A 101 17.84 10.82 9.06
N PRO A 102 19.13 10.55 8.78
CA PRO A 102 19.89 11.36 7.85
C PRO A 102 19.31 11.29 6.44
N GLU A 103 18.94 12.43 5.86
CA GLU A 103 18.37 12.48 4.52
C GLU A 103 19.28 11.85 3.47
N SER A 104 20.61 11.99 3.64
CA SER A 104 21.63 11.39 2.76
C SER A 104 21.56 9.86 2.67
N LYS A 105 20.85 9.19 3.58
CA LYS A 105 20.62 7.74 3.55
C LYS A 105 19.26 7.36 2.98
N LEU A 106 18.33 8.30 2.78
CA LEU A 106 16.96 8.01 2.36
C LEU A 106 16.78 8.28 0.87
N PHE A 107 16.63 7.21 0.11
CA PHE A 107 16.41 7.26 -1.32
C PHE A 107 14.96 6.89 -1.61
N GLN A 108 14.17 7.83 -2.15
CA GLN A 108 12.82 7.51 -2.58
C GLN A 108 12.88 6.55 -3.78
N ALA A 109 12.32 5.35 -3.61
CA ALA A 109 12.21 4.39 -4.69
C ALA A 109 11.15 4.85 -5.67
N ALA A 110 11.54 5.07 -6.93
CA ALA A 110 10.60 5.32 -8.00
C ALA A 110 9.85 4.01 -8.32
N PHE A 111 8.53 4.02 -8.18
CA PHE A 111 7.68 2.92 -8.65
C PHE A 111 7.38 3.15 -10.13
N TYR A 112 8.16 2.49 -10.99
CA TYR A 112 7.95 2.57 -12.43
C TYR A 112 6.73 1.73 -12.83
N LEU A 113 5.65 2.40 -13.25
CA LEU A 113 4.64 1.76 -14.07
C LEU A 113 5.00 1.92 -15.54
N PRO A 114 5.09 0.85 -16.33
CA PRO A 114 5.24 0.96 -17.78
C PRO A 114 3.92 1.43 -18.39
N LEU A 115 3.60 2.74 -18.27
CA LEU A 115 2.34 3.32 -18.74
C LEU A 115 2.08 3.06 -20.23
N ARG A 116 3.14 2.94 -21.04
CA ARG A 116 3.05 2.60 -22.48
C ARG A 116 2.45 1.22 -22.77
N GLN A 117 2.34 0.34 -21.78
CA GLN A 117 1.70 -0.98 -21.93
C GLN A 117 0.19 -0.93 -21.70
N TYR A 118 -0.32 0.17 -21.14
CA TYR A 118 -1.74 0.38 -20.96
C TYR A 118 -2.19 1.41 -21.99
N GLU A 119 -2.50 0.93 -23.20
CA GLU A 119 -3.54 1.63 -23.94
C GLU A 119 -4.74 1.69 -23.00
N VAL A 120 -5.25 2.88 -22.73
CA VAL A 120 -6.54 3.04 -22.08
C VAL A 120 -7.54 3.11 -23.23
N PRO A 121 -8.11 1.98 -23.73
CA PRO A 121 -9.26 2.06 -24.59
C PRO A 121 -10.28 3.02 -24.01
N GLU A 122 -10.77 3.89 -24.87
CA GLU A 122 -11.93 4.77 -24.68
C GLU A 122 -13.20 3.92 -24.52
N ALA A 123 -13.20 2.94 -23.63
CA ALA A 123 -14.45 2.36 -23.17
C ALA A 123 -15.18 3.50 -22.46
N ASP A 124 -16.20 4.02 -23.14
CA ASP A 124 -17.08 5.06 -22.62
C ASP A 124 -17.50 4.66 -21.20
N PHE A 125 -17.43 5.63 -20.29
CA PHE A 125 -17.85 5.44 -18.90
C PHE A 125 -19.28 4.88 -18.83
N SER A 126 -20.13 5.20 -19.81
CA SER A 126 -21.49 4.66 -19.94
C SER A 126 -21.53 3.13 -20.04
N ALA A 127 -20.53 2.51 -20.66
CA ALA A 127 -20.41 1.06 -20.85
C ALA A 127 -19.88 0.32 -19.61
N ARG A 128 -19.39 1.05 -18.59
CA ARG A 128 -18.90 0.48 -17.33
C ARG A 128 -20.04 0.27 -16.35
N THR A 129 -19.91 -0.72 -15.47
CA THR A 129 -20.95 -1.07 -14.51
C THR A 129 -20.39 -1.30 -13.12
N GLY A 130 -21.21 -1.00 -12.10
CA GLY A 130 -20.89 -1.30 -10.71
C GLY A 130 -19.60 -0.70 -10.17
N PHE A 131 -19.19 -1.25 -9.04
CA PHE A 131 -18.02 -0.89 -8.28
C PHE A 131 -17.11 -2.11 -8.16
N ALA A 132 -15.81 -1.88 -7.97
CA ALA A 132 -14.87 -2.95 -7.67
C ALA A 132 -14.02 -2.59 -6.44
N THR A 133 -13.52 -3.60 -5.75
CA THR A 133 -12.39 -3.43 -4.83
C THR A 133 -11.41 -4.59 -5.02
N ILE A 134 -10.12 -4.33 -4.82
CA ILE A 134 -9.08 -5.34 -5.02
C ILE A 134 -8.01 -5.30 -3.92
N GLY A 135 -7.57 -6.49 -3.50
CA GLY A 135 -6.42 -6.65 -2.63
C GLY A 135 -6.25 -8.06 -2.06
N THR A 136 -5.03 -8.42 -1.67
CA THR A 136 -4.78 -9.67 -0.92
C THR A 136 -5.38 -9.59 0.48
N PHE A 137 -6.13 -10.61 0.88
CA PHE A 137 -6.77 -10.65 2.21
C PHE A 137 -5.81 -11.05 3.34
N ARG A 138 -4.56 -11.41 3.02
CA ARG A 138 -3.49 -11.57 4.03
C ARG A 138 -2.95 -10.24 4.54
N HIS A 139 -3.22 -9.15 3.82
CA HIS A 139 -2.75 -7.83 4.21
C HIS A 139 -3.86 -7.12 5.01
N ALA A 140 -3.58 -6.84 6.29
CA ALA A 140 -4.57 -6.33 7.24
C ALA A 140 -5.35 -5.08 6.74
N PRO A 141 -4.72 -4.05 6.13
CA PRO A 141 -5.44 -2.92 5.55
C PRO A 141 -6.50 -3.29 4.51
N ASN A 142 -6.26 -4.33 3.70
CA ASN A 142 -7.22 -4.75 2.67
C ASN A 142 -8.41 -5.48 3.30
N LEU A 143 -8.14 -6.37 4.25
CA LEU A 143 -9.18 -7.10 4.97
C LEU A 143 -10.07 -6.12 5.75
N ASP A 144 -9.46 -5.14 6.39
CA ASP A 144 -10.14 -4.05 7.09
C ASP A 144 -11.05 -3.24 6.17
N ALA A 145 -10.53 -2.79 5.02
CA ALA A 145 -11.28 -2.01 4.05
C ALA A 145 -12.49 -2.79 3.50
N VAL A 146 -12.36 -4.09 3.23
CA VAL A 146 -13.47 -4.91 2.71
C VAL A 146 -14.55 -5.14 3.77
N ARG A 147 -14.17 -5.29 5.04
CA ARG A 147 -15.13 -5.36 6.14
C ARG A 147 -15.88 -4.04 6.28
N TRP A 148 -15.16 -2.91 6.29
CA TRP A 148 -15.76 -1.59 6.39
C TRP A 148 -16.66 -1.26 5.19
N LEU A 149 -16.28 -1.74 3.99
CA LEU A 149 -17.15 -1.69 2.81
C LEU A 149 -18.45 -2.44 3.07
N ALA A 150 -18.39 -3.68 3.53
CA ALA A 150 -19.58 -4.51 3.73
C ALA A 150 -20.51 -3.94 4.81
N SER A 151 -19.97 -3.48 5.94
CA SER A 151 -20.77 -3.10 7.11
C SER A 151 -21.30 -1.67 7.08
N ASP A 152 -20.52 -0.70 6.59
CA ASP A 152 -20.82 0.72 6.81
C ASP A 152 -21.02 1.49 5.49
N ILE A 153 -20.19 1.23 4.47
CA ILE A 153 -20.16 2.05 3.25
C ILE A 153 -21.15 1.53 2.20
N TRP A 154 -21.11 0.22 1.92
CA TRP A 154 -21.90 -0.38 0.84
C TRP A 154 -23.41 -0.25 1.06
N PRO A 155 -23.96 -0.46 2.26
CA PRO A 155 -25.40 -0.26 2.50
C PRO A 155 -25.87 1.16 2.11
N LEU A 156 -25.08 2.19 2.43
CA LEU A 156 -25.38 3.59 2.10
C LEU A 156 -25.34 3.86 0.58
N ILE A 157 -24.39 3.25 -0.12
CA ILE A 157 -24.33 3.33 -1.59
C ILE A 157 -25.54 2.63 -2.21
N ARG A 158 -25.87 1.43 -1.73
CA ARG A 158 -27.00 0.62 -2.21
C ARG A 158 -28.35 1.29 -2.03
N GLU A 159 -28.54 2.05 -0.95
CA GLU A 159 -29.74 2.84 -0.70
C GLU A 159 -29.99 3.87 -1.81
N ARG A 160 -28.94 4.57 -2.22
CA ARG A 160 -29.01 5.64 -3.24
C ARG A 160 -28.94 5.10 -4.68
N LEU A 161 -28.23 4.01 -4.89
CA LEU A 161 -28.03 3.38 -6.20
C LEU A 161 -28.60 1.96 -6.19
N ARG A 162 -29.93 1.87 -6.19
CA ARG A 162 -30.64 0.58 -6.23
C ARG A 162 -30.17 -0.24 -7.44
N GLY A 163 -29.81 -1.50 -7.20
CA GLY A 163 -29.29 -2.39 -8.24
C GLY A 163 -27.79 -2.31 -8.50
N ALA A 164 -27.06 -1.39 -7.84
CA ALA A 164 -25.60 -1.37 -7.92
C ALA A 164 -24.99 -2.68 -7.36
N THR A 165 -23.83 -3.04 -7.92
CA THR A 165 -23.01 -4.19 -7.49
C THR A 165 -21.60 -3.73 -7.13
N LEU A 166 -21.00 -4.40 -6.17
CA LEU A 166 -19.61 -4.28 -5.75
C LEU A 166 -18.95 -5.65 -5.90
N ASP A 167 -18.03 -5.76 -6.86
CA ASP A 167 -17.21 -6.96 -7.03
C ASP A 167 -15.94 -6.86 -6.19
N VAL A 168 -15.78 -7.79 -5.25
CA VAL A 168 -14.63 -7.87 -4.34
C VAL A 168 -13.65 -8.92 -4.85
N TYR A 169 -12.51 -8.45 -5.35
CA TYR A 169 -11.43 -9.28 -5.85
C TYR A 169 -10.27 -9.38 -4.84
N GLY A 170 -9.70 -10.57 -4.69
CA GLY A 170 -8.58 -10.76 -3.79
C GLY A 170 -8.12 -12.21 -3.69
N SER A 171 -6.82 -12.38 -3.43
CA SER A 171 -6.25 -13.69 -3.13
C SER A 171 -6.42 -14.06 -1.66
N HIS A 172 -6.52 -15.36 -1.39
CA HIS A 172 -6.59 -15.95 -0.04
C HIS A 172 -7.80 -15.49 0.80
N PRO A 173 -9.05 -15.52 0.27
CA PRO A 173 -10.21 -15.16 1.08
C PRO A 173 -10.36 -16.13 2.24
N SER A 174 -10.41 -15.61 3.46
CA SER A 174 -10.77 -16.40 4.64
C SER A 174 -12.26 -16.75 4.60
N ALA A 175 -12.69 -17.73 5.40
CA ALA A 175 -14.11 -18.04 5.58
C ALA A 175 -14.92 -16.79 5.98
N SER A 176 -14.34 -15.92 6.83
CA SER A 176 -14.98 -14.65 7.22
C SER A 176 -15.10 -13.64 6.08
N VAL A 177 -14.22 -13.65 5.08
CA VAL A 177 -14.37 -12.83 3.87
C VAL A 177 -15.42 -13.44 2.95
N MET A 178 -15.40 -14.76 2.77
CA MET A 178 -16.41 -15.46 1.95
C MET A 178 -17.83 -15.28 2.50
N ALA A 179 -17.99 -15.20 3.82
CA ALA A 179 -19.28 -14.92 4.47
C ALA A 179 -19.85 -13.52 4.14
N LEU A 180 -19.03 -12.59 3.64
CA LEU A 180 -19.51 -11.29 3.18
C LEU A 180 -20.17 -11.36 1.79
N HIS A 181 -20.11 -12.51 1.11
CA HIS A 181 -20.73 -12.68 -0.21
C HIS A 181 -22.26 -12.66 -0.11
N GLN A 182 -22.85 -11.52 -0.48
CA GLN A 182 -24.30 -11.27 -0.48
C GLN A 182 -24.76 -10.72 -1.85
N PRO A 183 -24.91 -11.57 -2.88
CA PRO A 183 -25.27 -11.12 -4.24
C PRO A 183 -26.61 -10.38 -4.32
N GLN A 184 -27.58 -10.76 -3.48
CA GLN A 184 -28.87 -10.06 -3.41
C GLN A 184 -28.69 -8.61 -2.92
N GLU A 185 -27.74 -8.40 -2.01
CA GLU A 185 -27.30 -7.08 -1.54
C GLU A 185 -26.24 -6.44 -2.46
N GLY A 186 -25.89 -7.11 -3.55
CA GLY A 186 -24.94 -6.61 -4.55
C GLY A 186 -23.50 -6.63 -4.08
N PHE A 187 -23.21 -7.27 -2.96
CA PHE A 187 -21.85 -7.42 -2.45
C PHE A 187 -21.28 -8.78 -2.89
N CYS A 188 -20.48 -8.78 -3.94
CA CYS A 188 -20.08 -10.00 -4.65
C CYS A 188 -18.60 -10.32 -4.42
N VAL A 189 -18.29 -11.20 -3.47
CA VAL A 189 -16.93 -11.76 -3.34
C VAL A 189 -16.62 -12.67 -4.53
N ARG A 190 -15.70 -12.26 -5.40
CA ARG A 190 -15.31 -12.97 -6.63
C ARG A 190 -14.04 -13.81 -6.47
N GLY A 191 -13.30 -13.63 -5.38
CA GLY A 191 -12.00 -14.28 -5.17
C GLY A 191 -10.92 -13.69 -6.07
N HIS A 192 -9.94 -14.49 -6.48
CA HIS A 192 -8.80 -14.02 -7.24
C HIS A 192 -9.19 -13.64 -8.68
N ALA A 193 -8.90 -12.40 -9.10
CA ALA A 193 -9.09 -11.97 -10.48
C ALA A 193 -8.04 -12.60 -11.41
N LYS A 194 -8.47 -13.16 -12.54
CA LYS A 194 -7.54 -13.71 -13.55
C LYS A 194 -6.72 -12.64 -14.27
N SER A 195 -7.27 -11.43 -14.38
CA SER A 195 -6.63 -10.24 -14.91
C SER A 195 -7.10 -9.02 -14.13
N LEU A 196 -6.26 -8.00 -14.02
CA LEU A 196 -6.63 -6.69 -13.46
C LEU A 196 -7.61 -5.93 -14.36
N ASP A 197 -7.89 -6.40 -15.58
CA ASP A 197 -8.86 -5.77 -16.49
C ASP A 197 -10.30 -5.79 -15.97
N VAL A 198 -10.57 -6.54 -14.90
CA VAL A 198 -11.79 -6.39 -14.11
C VAL A 198 -11.99 -4.94 -13.63
N LEU A 199 -10.91 -4.22 -13.34
CA LEU A 199 -10.98 -2.81 -12.94
C LEU A 199 -11.46 -1.93 -14.08
N ARG A 200 -11.06 -2.21 -15.34
CA ARG A 200 -11.48 -1.46 -16.54
C ARG A 200 -13.00 -1.47 -16.73
N ARG A 201 -13.68 -2.52 -16.27
CA ARG A 201 -15.13 -2.68 -16.40
C ARG A 201 -15.91 -1.97 -15.30
N ALA A 202 -15.26 -1.70 -14.16
CA ALA A 202 -15.88 -1.04 -13.02
C ALA A 202 -16.01 0.47 -13.27
N ARG A 203 -17.08 1.08 -12.77
CA ARG A 203 -17.21 2.55 -12.78
C ARG A 203 -16.27 3.21 -11.80
N VAL A 204 -16.10 2.60 -10.62
CA VAL A 204 -15.28 3.13 -9.53
C VAL A 204 -14.60 1.98 -8.79
N LEU A 205 -13.30 2.12 -8.51
CA LEU A 205 -12.62 1.34 -7.49
C LEU A 205 -12.90 1.96 -6.12
N LEU A 206 -13.55 1.21 -5.23
CA LEU A 206 -13.66 1.57 -3.82
C LEU A 206 -12.46 1.01 -3.05
N ALA A 207 -11.63 1.90 -2.52
CA ALA A 207 -10.45 1.56 -1.73
C ALA A 207 -10.43 2.33 -0.40
N PRO A 208 -11.38 2.13 0.52
CA PRO A 208 -11.46 2.92 1.75
C PRO A 208 -10.45 2.43 2.80
N ILE A 209 -9.17 2.72 2.57
CA ILE A 209 -8.07 2.24 3.40
C ILE A 209 -8.00 3.03 4.71
N ARG A 210 -8.28 2.44 5.87
CA ARG A 210 -8.27 3.21 7.14
C ARG A 210 -6.88 3.41 7.74
N PHE A 211 -5.97 2.48 7.51
CA PHE A 211 -4.59 2.51 7.99
C PHE A 211 -3.65 1.89 6.96
N GLY A 212 -2.37 2.27 7.00
CA GLY A 212 -1.36 1.76 6.08
C GLY A 212 -0.10 2.63 6.07
N ALA A 213 0.92 2.14 5.39
CA ALA A 213 2.16 2.85 5.06
C ALA A 213 2.60 2.42 3.65
N GLY A 214 3.54 3.12 3.04
CA GLY A 214 3.95 2.93 1.64
C GLY A 214 2.84 3.24 0.63
N LEU A 215 3.10 2.92 -0.63
CA LEU A 215 2.19 3.20 -1.75
C LEU A 215 1.06 2.18 -1.86
N ARG A 216 -0.10 2.64 -2.36
CA ARG A 216 -1.27 1.79 -2.64
C ARG A 216 -1.27 1.39 -4.11
N THR A 217 -0.55 0.32 -4.45
CA THR A 217 -0.46 -0.17 -5.84
C THR A 217 -1.83 -0.41 -6.49
N LYS A 218 -2.84 -0.84 -5.73
CA LYS A 218 -4.22 -1.02 -6.23
C LYS A 218 -4.83 0.24 -6.86
N ILE A 219 -4.44 1.43 -6.36
CA ILE A 219 -4.96 2.71 -6.85
C ILE A 219 -4.28 3.03 -8.18
N VAL A 220 -2.97 2.80 -8.25
CA VAL A 220 -2.19 2.92 -9.48
C VAL A 220 -2.67 1.93 -10.54
N ASP A 221 -2.98 0.69 -10.16
CA ASP A 221 -3.54 -0.34 -11.05
C ASP A 221 -4.88 0.07 -11.67
N ALA A 222 -5.72 0.76 -10.89
CA ALA A 222 -6.99 1.31 -11.35
C ALA A 222 -6.80 2.52 -12.27
N TRP A 223 -5.91 3.46 -11.91
CA TRP A 223 -5.59 4.61 -12.75
C TRP A 223 -4.98 4.22 -14.09
N ALA A 224 -4.09 3.24 -14.10
CA ALA A 224 -3.55 2.64 -15.34
C ALA A 224 -4.63 2.03 -16.24
N ARG A 225 -5.82 1.79 -15.69
CA ARG A 225 -7.00 1.25 -16.38
C ARG A 225 -8.09 2.29 -16.61
N GLY A 226 -7.77 3.56 -16.39
CA GLY A 226 -8.69 4.68 -16.50
C GLY A 226 -9.87 4.57 -15.53
N THR A 227 -9.73 3.83 -14.43
CA THR A 227 -10.80 3.58 -13.45
C THR A 227 -10.70 4.60 -12.32
N PRO A 228 -11.73 5.45 -12.13
CA PRO A 228 -11.81 6.36 -11.00
C PRO A 228 -11.69 5.64 -9.66
N VAL A 229 -11.11 6.29 -8.66
CA VAL A 229 -10.87 5.70 -7.34
C VAL A 229 -11.50 6.57 -6.26
N ALA A 230 -12.27 5.95 -5.37
CA ALA A 230 -12.70 6.56 -4.12
C ALA A 230 -11.93 5.94 -2.96
N THR A 231 -11.20 6.77 -2.22
CA THR A 231 -10.34 6.34 -1.10
C THR A 231 -10.38 7.34 0.05
N THR A 232 -9.74 6.99 1.15
CA THR A 232 -9.55 7.88 2.31
C THR A 232 -8.29 8.73 2.13
N PRO A 233 -8.07 9.76 2.96
CA PRO A 233 -6.78 10.47 2.95
C PRO A 233 -5.57 9.56 3.25
N VAL A 234 -5.74 8.53 4.09
CA VAL A 234 -4.69 7.50 4.34
C VAL A 234 -4.40 6.65 3.12
N GLY A 235 -5.41 6.39 2.28
CA GLY A 235 -5.24 5.69 1.02
C GLY A 235 -4.61 6.56 -0.07
N ALA A 236 -4.83 7.87 -0.01
CA ALA A 236 -4.26 8.85 -0.95
C ALA A 236 -2.80 9.26 -0.63
N GLU A 237 -2.32 8.97 0.58
CA GLU A 237 -0.97 9.34 1.03
C GLU A 237 0.12 8.81 0.07
N GLY A 238 1.01 9.70 -0.36
CA GLY A 238 2.12 9.37 -1.27
C GLY A 238 1.74 9.22 -2.75
N LEU A 239 0.47 9.44 -3.12
CA LEU A 239 0.03 9.36 -4.53
C LEU A 239 0.01 10.71 -5.25
N PHE A 240 0.03 11.82 -4.51
CA PHE A 240 0.00 13.16 -5.05
C PHE A 240 1.21 13.98 -4.57
N ASP A 241 1.72 14.84 -5.43
CA ASP A 241 2.70 15.86 -5.08
C ASP A 241 2.03 17.04 -4.35
N ALA A 242 2.85 17.99 -3.89
CA ALA A 242 2.36 19.18 -3.17
C ALA A 242 1.46 20.10 -4.03
N GLY A 243 1.48 19.95 -5.36
CA GLY A 243 0.63 20.68 -6.31
C GLY A 243 -0.67 19.96 -6.66
N GLY A 244 -0.91 18.77 -6.11
CA GLY A 244 -2.08 17.93 -6.40
C GLY A 244 -1.97 17.11 -7.69
N GLY A 245 -0.83 17.14 -8.37
CA GLY A 245 -0.50 16.21 -9.46
C GLY A 245 -0.09 14.83 -8.91
N PRO A 246 -0.08 13.76 -9.72
CA PRO A 246 0.43 12.47 -9.28
C PRO A 246 1.93 12.55 -8.91
N ALA A 247 2.30 11.95 -7.77
CA ALA A 247 3.67 11.93 -7.21
C ALA A 247 4.66 11.03 -7.97
#